data_AF-A0A932A4S1-F1
#
_entry.id   AF-A0A932A4S1-F1
#
_cell.length_a   1.000
_cell.length_b   1.000
_cell.length_c   1.000
_cell.angle_alpha   90.00
_cell.angle_beta   90.00
_cell.angle_gamma   90.00
#
_symmetry.space_group_name_H-M   'P 1'
#
loop_
_entity.id
_entity.type
_entity.pdbx_description
1 polymer ?
#
loop_
_entity_poly.entity_id
_entity_poly.type
_entity_poly.pdbx_seq_one_letter_code
_entity_poly.pdbx_strand_id
1 'polypeptide(L)'
;MNFVSFLLDVFSFFLNKIPNSFLIFFGSSVSFFWYWCVPFRVNLILDNLRKAYPEKSEKEIKRLAQANLCHYVFLCLEFIQLRTLSLEEFKNRFVIENKAFFDEAQKESKGVLILTAHLGNFEWLAAVTPLYEIPLHIIVRKIKSEVFEH
;
A
#
# COMPACT_ATOMS: atom_id res chain seq x y z
N MET A 1 15.64 3.30 19.54
CA MET A 1 15.49 2.64 18.22
C MET A 1 15.79 1.16 18.41
N ASN A 2 14.82 0.27 18.19
CA ASN A 2 15.02 -1.17 18.40
C ASN A 2 15.80 -1.79 17.22
N PHE A 3 16.51 -2.91 17.46
CA PHE A 3 17.35 -3.58 16.45
C PHE A 3 16.57 -3.94 15.16
N VAL A 4 15.30 -4.29 15.31
CA VAL A 4 14.39 -4.59 14.19
C VAL A 4 14.14 -3.35 13.32
N SER A 5 13.89 -2.18 13.92
CA SER A 5 13.72 -0.91 13.21
C SER A 5 14.97 -0.57 12.40
N PHE A 6 16.15 -0.72 13.01
CA PHE A 6 17.42 -0.49 12.32
C PHE A 6 17.58 -1.39 11.09
N LEU A 7 17.27 -2.69 11.20
CA LEU A 7 17.33 -3.61 10.06
C LEU A 7 16.34 -3.23 8.95
N LEU A 8 15.13 -2.81 9.30
CA LEU A 8 14.14 -2.35 8.34
C LEU A 8 14.58 -1.08 7.62
N ASP A 9 15.22 -0.14 8.32
CA ASP A 9 15.76 1.09 7.72
C ASP A 9 16.91 0.78 6.76
N VAL A 10 17.83 -0.11 7.15
CA VAL A 10 18.91 -0.57 6.28
C VAL A 10 18.35 -1.24 5.01
N PHE A 11 17.38 -2.15 5.16
CA PHE A 11 16.76 -2.81 4.02
C PHE A 11 16.01 -1.82 3.11
N SER A 12 15.26 -0.89 3.71
CA SER A 12 14.57 0.20 3.00
C SER A 12 15.55 1.04 2.16
N PHE A 13 16.69 1.43 2.73
CA PHE A 13 17.69 2.23 2.05
C PHE A 13 18.24 1.54 0.79
N PHE A 14 18.54 0.24 0.88
CA PHE A 14 18.96 -0.52 -0.30
C PHE A 14 17.83 -0.71 -1.30
N LEU A 15 16.62 -1.01 -0.83
CA LEU A 15 15.44 -1.23 -1.66
C LEU A 15 15.07 0.00 -2.50
N ASN A 16 15.27 1.21 -1.98
CA ASN A 16 15.02 2.46 -2.70
C ASN A 16 16.03 2.74 -3.83
N LYS A 17 17.22 2.12 -3.79
CA LYS A 17 18.25 2.26 -4.83
C LYS A 17 18.11 1.25 -5.97
N ILE A 18 17.26 0.24 -5.81
CA ILE A 18 17.05 -0.81 -6.82
C ILE A 18 16.20 -0.24 -7.96
N PRO A 19 16.57 -0.46 -9.24
CA PRO A 19 15.75 -0.06 -10.37
C PRO A 19 14.35 -0.70 -10.33
N ASN A 20 13.32 0.09 -10.67
CA ASN A 20 11.92 -0.37 -10.63
C ASN A 20 11.68 -1.63 -11.48
N SER A 21 12.37 -1.81 -12.60
CA SER A 21 12.26 -3.01 -13.43
C SER A 21 12.64 -4.29 -12.68
N PHE A 22 13.68 -4.22 -11.84
CA PHE A 22 14.10 -5.35 -11.01
C PHE A 22 13.11 -5.61 -9.89
N LEU A 23 12.58 -4.56 -9.26
CA LEU A 23 11.49 -4.70 -8.27
C LEU A 23 10.25 -5.36 -8.88
N ILE A 24 9.90 -4.97 -10.11
CA ILE A 24 8.77 -5.54 -10.83
C ILE A 24 8.99 -7.03 -11.09
N PHE A 25 10.18 -7.39 -11.59
CA PHE A 25 10.55 -8.78 -11.84
C PHE A 25 10.56 -9.62 -10.55
N PHE A 26 11.19 -9.11 -9.50
CA PHE A 26 11.26 -9.77 -8.20
C PHE A 26 9.87 -9.95 -7.58
N GLY A 27 9.07 -8.88 -7.52
CA GLY A 27 7.72 -8.92 -6.97
C GLY A 27 6.82 -9.90 -7.71
N SER A 28 6.88 -9.90 -9.04
CA SER A 28 6.15 -10.85 -9.89
C SER A 28 6.58 -12.29 -9.59
N SER A 29 7.89 -12.54 -9.47
CA SER A 29 8.43 -13.87 -9.16
C SER A 29 7.98 -14.36 -7.78
N VAL A 30 8.10 -13.52 -6.75
CA VAL A 30 7.65 -13.84 -5.39
C VAL A 30 6.15 -14.14 -5.36
N SER A 31 5.34 -13.33 -6.05
CA SER A 31 3.89 -13.55 -6.11
C SER A 31 3.53 -14.88 -6.81
N PHE A 32 4.29 -15.25 -7.84
CA PHE A 32 4.15 -16.52 -8.52
C PHE A 32 4.45 -17.69 -7.57
N PHE A 33 5.56 -17.65 -6.83
CA PHE A 33 5.86 -18.70 -5.85
C PHE A 33 4.86 -18.74 -4.70
N TRP A 34 4.42 -17.58 -4.20
CA TRP A 34 3.40 -17.49 -3.16
C TRP A 34 2.12 -18.22 -3.60
N TYR A 35 1.67 -18.00 -4.84
CA TYR A 35 0.48 -18.66 -5.37
C TYR A 35 0.50 -20.19 -5.19
N TRP A 36 1.67 -20.82 -5.32
CA TRP A 36 1.81 -22.27 -5.17
C TRP A 36 2.14 -22.72 -3.74
N CYS A 37 2.90 -21.93 -2.99
CA CYS A 37 3.39 -22.32 -1.65
C CYS A 37 2.36 -22.11 -0.53
N VAL A 38 1.37 -21.23 -0.71
CA VAL A 38 0.41 -20.87 0.36
C VAL A 38 -1.03 -21.01 -0.12
N PRO A 39 -1.48 -22.22 -0.48
CA PRO A 39 -2.76 -22.45 -1.17
C PRO A 39 -3.98 -21.97 -0.36
N PHE A 40 -3.94 -22.02 0.97
CA PHE A 40 -5.06 -21.56 1.79
C PHE A 40 -5.33 -20.05 1.64
N ARG A 41 -4.29 -19.22 1.46
CA ARG A 41 -4.45 -17.78 1.22
C ARG A 41 -5.03 -17.53 -0.17
N VAL A 42 -4.56 -18.28 -1.16
CA VAL A 42 -5.07 -18.20 -2.53
C VAL A 42 -6.54 -18.57 -2.60
N ASN A 43 -6.95 -19.64 -1.90
CA ASN A 43 -8.35 -20.07 -1.85
C ASN A 43 -9.27 -18.99 -1.25
N LEU A 44 -8.83 -18.33 -0.17
CA LEU A 44 -9.58 -17.23 0.42
C LEU A 44 -9.76 -16.06 -0.56
N ILE A 45 -8.70 -15.70 -1.30
CA ILE A 45 -8.77 -14.65 -2.34
C ILE A 45 -9.74 -15.06 -3.44
N LEU A 46 -9.65 -16.30 -3.94
CA LEU A 46 -10.56 -16.82 -4.96
C LEU A 46 -12.02 -16.77 -4.50
N ASP A 47 -12.31 -17.21 -3.27
CA ASP A 47 -13.67 -17.22 -2.73
C ASP A 47 -14.24 -15.81 -2.55
N ASN A 48 -13.41 -14.85 -2.12
CA ASN A 48 -13.80 -13.45 -2.04
C ASN A 48 -14.07 -12.86 -3.43
N LEU A 49 -13.21 -13.16 -4.41
CA LEU A 49 -13.38 -12.68 -5.78
C LEU A 49 -14.63 -13.25 -6.45
N ARG A 50 -14.95 -14.54 -6.22
CA ARG A 50 -16.19 -15.16 -6.73
C ARG A 50 -17.44 -14.50 -6.17
N LYS A 51 -17.40 -14.11 -4.88
CA LYS A 51 -18.52 -13.41 -4.23
C LYS A 51 -18.64 -11.96 -4.73
N ALA A 52 -17.50 -11.28 -4.94
CA ALA A 52 -17.48 -9.89 -5.40
C ALA A 52 -17.80 -9.74 -6.89
N TYR A 53 -17.44 -10.74 -7.70
CA TYR A 53 -17.58 -10.74 -9.16
C TYR A 53 -18.24 -12.03 -9.67
N PRO A 54 -19.50 -12.32 -9.29
CA PRO A 54 -20.20 -13.55 -9.67
C PRO A 54 -20.39 -13.69 -11.18
N GLU A 55 -20.29 -12.59 -11.94
CA GLU A 55 -20.43 -12.56 -13.39
C GLU A 55 -19.16 -12.99 -14.15
N LYS A 56 -18.00 -13.08 -13.48
CA LYS A 56 -16.73 -13.40 -14.13
C LYS A 56 -16.49 -14.89 -14.26
N SER A 57 -15.80 -15.28 -15.34
CA SER A 57 -15.37 -16.66 -15.51
C SER A 57 -14.29 -17.06 -14.50
N GLU A 58 -14.18 -18.36 -14.20
CA GLU A 58 -13.11 -18.89 -13.33
C GLU A 58 -11.70 -18.54 -13.82
N LYS A 59 -11.51 -18.38 -15.14
CA LYS A 59 -10.22 -17.94 -15.71
C LYS A 59 -9.90 -16.50 -15.33
N GLU A 60 -10.90 -15.61 -15.40
CA GLU A 60 -10.75 -14.21 -15.00
C GLU A 60 -10.54 -14.09 -13.49
N ILE A 61 -11.28 -14.86 -12.69
CA ILE A 61 -11.12 -14.91 -11.24
C ILE A 61 -9.70 -15.32 -10.86
N LYS A 62 -9.15 -16.38 -11.47
CA LYS A 62 -7.77 -16.81 -11.22
C LYS A 62 -6.74 -15.75 -11.63
N ARG A 63 -6.96 -15.07 -12.75
CA ARG A 63 -6.11 -13.96 -13.19
C ARG A 63 -6.14 -12.79 -12.20
N LEU A 64 -7.32 -12.45 -11.68
CA LEU A 64 -7.48 -11.42 -10.65
C LEU A 64 -6.82 -11.83 -9.33
N ALA A 65 -6.90 -13.10 -8.93
CA ALA A 65 -6.24 -13.59 -7.73
C ALA A 65 -4.71 -13.48 -7.83
N GLN A 66 -4.13 -13.83 -8.99
CA GLN A 66 -2.70 -13.66 -9.23
C GLN A 66 -2.29 -12.18 -9.21
N ALA A 67 -3.07 -11.30 -9.86
CA ALA A 67 -2.84 -9.86 -9.82
C ALA A 67 -2.96 -9.31 -8.39
N ASN A 68 -3.90 -9.81 -7.59
CA ASN A 68 -4.09 -9.40 -6.20
C ASN A 68 -2.90 -9.82 -5.31
N LEU A 69 -2.38 -11.05 -5.47
CA LEU A 69 -1.16 -11.47 -4.77
C LEU A 69 0.05 -10.63 -5.18
N CYS A 70 0.19 -10.36 -6.47
CA CYS A 70 1.25 -9.50 -6.98
C CYS A 70 1.17 -8.10 -6.36
N HIS A 71 -0.03 -7.53 -6.31
CA HIS A 71 -0.30 -6.26 -5.64
C HIS A 71 0.07 -6.29 -4.14
N TYR A 72 -0.27 -7.35 -3.41
CA TYR A 72 0.13 -7.49 -2.00
C TYR A 72 1.65 -7.52 -1.80
N VAL A 73 2.38 -8.20 -2.69
CA VAL A 73 3.85 -8.21 -2.64
C VAL A 73 4.40 -6.80 -2.83
N PHE A 74 3.89 -6.06 -3.82
CA PHE A 74 4.30 -4.66 -4.02
C PHE A 74 3.93 -3.77 -2.83
N LEU A 75 2.74 -3.94 -2.26
CA LEU A 75 2.33 -3.18 -1.08
C LEU A 75 3.31 -3.39 0.09
N CYS A 76 3.76 -4.63 0.33
CA CYS A 76 4.78 -4.90 1.34
C CYS A 76 6.13 -4.23 1.02
N LEU A 77 6.57 -4.25 -0.24
CA LEU A 77 7.82 -3.60 -0.65
C LEU A 77 7.72 -2.08 -0.49
N GLU A 78 6.65 -1.47 -0.97
CA GLU A 78 6.37 -0.04 -0.90
C GLU A 78 6.24 0.44 0.55
N PHE A 79 5.66 -0.36 1.43
CA PHE A 79 5.61 -0.08 2.87
C PHE A 79 7.00 0.00 3.49
N ILE A 80 7.90 -0.91 3.11
CA ILE A 80 9.27 -0.88 3.61
C ILE A 80 10.05 0.29 2.99
N GLN A 81 9.90 0.55 1.69
CA GLN A 81 10.53 1.69 1.00
C GLN A 81 10.21 3.02 1.70
N LEU A 82 8.97 3.19 2.16
CA LEU A 82 8.49 4.43 2.78
C LEU A 82 9.34 4.90 3.99
N ARG A 83 10.03 3.98 4.68
CA ARG A 83 10.83 4.31 5.87
C ARG A 83 12.03 5.21 5.61
N THR A 84 12.65 5.10 4.44
CA THR A 84 13.84 5.89 4.06
C THR A 84 13.68 6.66 2.76
N LEU A 85 12.50 6.58 2.14
CA LEU A 85 12.18 7.30 0.92
C LEU A 85 12.15 8.80 1.21
N SER A 86 12.90 9.58 0.41
CA SER A 86 12.90 11.03 0.59
C SER A 86 11.57 11.64 0.15
N LEU A 87 11.25 12.80 0.71
CA LEU A 87 10.05 13.55 0.37
C LEU A 87 10.01 13.92 -1.12
N GLU A 88 11.16 14.26 -1.70
CA GLU A 88 11.28 14.60 -3.13
C GLU A 88 11.03 13.39 -4.04
N GLU A 89 11.63 12.23 -3.72
CA GLU A 89 11.37 11.00 -4.46
C GLU A 89 9.91 10.56 -4.37
N PHE A 90 9.30 10.73 -3.19
CA PHE A 90 7.89 10.43 -2.98
C PHE A 90 6.99 11.36 -3.82
N LYS A 91 7.27 12.67 -3.86
CA LYS A 91 6.56 13.63 -4.74
C LYS A 91 6.59 13.19 -6.22
N ASN A 92 7.74 12.71 -6.69
CA ASN A 92 7.89 12.29 -8.09
C ASN A 92 7.11 11.01 -8.45
N ARG A 93 6.67 10.24 -7.45
CA ARG A 93 5.92 8.98 -7.62
C ARG A 93 4.43 9.12 -7.35
N PHE A 94 3.98 10.27 -6.83
CA PHE A 94 2.62 10.45 -6.35
C PHE A 94 1.90 11.57 -7.10
N VAL A 95 0.71 11.28 -7.62
CA VAL A 95 -0.15 12.25 -8.29
C VAL A 95 -1.52 12.25 -7.61
N ILE A 96 -2.01 13.43 -7.23
CA ILE A 96 -3.39 13.61 -6.77
C ILE A 96 -4.24 14.02 -7.97
N GLU A 97 -5.06 13.09 -8.45
CA GLU A 97 -6.09 13.43 -9.42
C GLU A 97 -7.21 14.23 -8.75
N ASN A 98 -7.74 15.22 -9.47
CA ASN A 98 -8.87 16.05 -9.01
C ASN A 98 -8.64 16.81 -7.69
N LYS A 99 -7.40 17.23 -7.41
CA LYS A 99 -7.04 18.03 -6.22
C LYS A 99 -7.90 19.30 -6.06
N ALA A 100 -8.41 19.86 -7.15
CA ALA A 100 -9.26 21.05 -7.13
C ALA A 100 -10.49 20.92 -6.22
N PHE A 101 -11.14 19.74 -6.15
CA PHE A 101 -12.29 19.54 -5.25
C PHE A 101 -11.89 19.63 -3.78
N PHE A 102 -10.71 19.10 -3.44
CA PHE A 102 -10.18 19.21 -2.08
C PHE A 102 -9.88 20.68 -1.74
N ASP A 103 -9.22 21.41 -2.64
CA ASP A 103 -8.87 22.82 -2.45
C ASP A 103 -10.11 23.72 -2.32
N GLU A 104 -11.18 23.40 -3.05
CA GLU A 104 -12.48 24.08 -2.94
C GLU A 104 -13.16 23.80 -1.60
N ALA A 105 -13.23 22.53 -1.20
CA ALA A 105 -13.81 22.14 0.09
C ALA A 105 -13.06 22.76 1.28
N GLN A 106 -11.72 22.91 1.18
CA GLN A 106 -10.91 23.54 2.22
C GLN A 106 -11.25 25.03 2.40
N LYS A 107 -11.56 25.74 1.31
CA LYS A 107 -11.93 27.18 1.35
C LYS A 107 -13.23 27.42 2.10
N GLU A 108 -14.14 26.44 2.14
CA GLU A 108 -15.39 26.58 2.89
C GLU A 108 -15.20 26.70 4.41
N SER A 109 -14.00 26.42 4.94
CA SER A 109 -13.68 26.54 6.36
C SER A 109 -14.57 25.72 7.30
N LYS A 110 -15.19 24.64 6.79
CA LYS A 110 -16.01 23.68 7.56
C LYS A 110 -15.26 22.40 7.95
N GLY A 111 -14.01 22.28 7.54
CA GLY A 111 -13.25 21.03 7.58
C GLY A 111 -13.56 20.13 6.38
N VAL A 112 -12.71 19.14 6.14
CA VAL A 112 -12.85 18.17 5.04
C VAL A 112 -12.79 16.76 5.62
N LEU A 113 -13.81 15.94 5.34
CA LEU A 113 -13.79 14.53 5.67
C LEU A 113 -13.30 13.73 4.46
N ILE A 114 -12.13 13.10 4.59
CA ILE A 114 -11.59 12.21 3.56
C ILE A 114 -12.08 10.79 3.86
N LEU A 115 -13.00 10.30 3.04
CA LEU A 115 -13.43 8.90 3.09
C LEU A 115 -12.51 8.04 2.22
N THR A 116 -11.98 6.98 2.83
CA THR A 116 -11.02 6.07 2.20
C THR A 116 -11.47 4.62 2.42
N ALA A 117 -10.91 3.71 1.63
CA ALA A 117 -11.08 2.28 1.79
C ALA A 117 -9.70 1.62 1.89
N HIS A 118 -9.64 0.41 2.45
CA HIS A 118 -8.43 -0.42 2.40
C HIS A 118 -8.22 -0.96 0.97
N LEU A 119 -7.94 -0.06 0.04
CA LEU A 119 -7.74 -0.30 -1.38
C LEU A 119 -6.44 0.38 -1.82
N GLY A 120 -5.66 -0.33 -2.63
CA GLY A 120 -4.36 0.16 -3.08
C GLY A 120 -3.38 0.29 -1.92
N ASN A 121 -2.52 1.30 -2.00
CA ASN A 121 -1.53 1.62 -0.99
C ASN A 121 -2.04 2.74 -0.07
N PHE A 122 -2.68 2.33 1.03
CA PHE A 122 -3.26 3.26 1.99
C PHE A 122 -2.20 4.03 2.78
N GLU A 123 -1.05 3.41 3.02
CA GLU A 123 0.05 3.97 3.80
C GLU A 123 0.71 5.16 3.11
N TRP A 124 0.76 5.14 1.77
CA TRP A 124 1.20 6.27 0.97
C TRP A 124 0.25 7.47 1.07
N LEU A 125 -1.06 7.26 1.22
CA LEU A 125 -2.01 8.35 1.45
C LEU A 125 -1.71 9.09 2.76
N ALA A 126 -1.31 8.39 3.82
CA ALA A 126 -0.91 9.04 5.08
C ALA A 126 0.40 9.84 4.91
N ALA A 127 1.36 9.27 4.18
CA ALA A 127 2.66 9.89 3.92
C ALA A 127 2.61 11.11 2.98
N VAL A 128 1.52 11.28 2.23
CA VAL A 128 1.35 12.46 1.37
C VAL A 128 1.01 13.72 2.14
N THR A 129 0.51 13.63 3.36
CA THR A 129 -0.06 14.78 4.07
C THR A 129 0.95 15.90 4.39
N PRO A 130 2.23 15.61 4.74
CA PRO A 130 3.24 16.65 4.89
C PRO A 130 3.58 17.35 3.58
N LEU A 131 3.39 16.70 2.42
CA LEU A 131 3.68 17.30 1.10
C LEU A 131 2.80 18.49 0.76
N TYR A 132 1.59 18.49 1.30
CA TYR A 132 0.54 19.44 0.97
C TYR A 132 0.19 20.36 2.14
N GLU A 133 0.96 20.28 3.24
CA GLU A 133 0.76 21.11 4.45
C GLU A 133 -0.67 21.01 5.01
N ILE A 134 -1.33 19.86 4.81
CA ILE A 134 -2.70 19.63 5.27
C ILE A 134 -2.63 19.07 6.70
N PRO A 135 -3.15 19.78 7.72
CA PRO A 135 -3.28 19.22 9.05
C PRO A 135 -4.28 18.05 9.03
N LEU A 136 -3.79 16.81 9.14
CA LEU A 136 -4.60 15.60 9.11
C LEU A 136 -4.76 15.02 10.51
N HIS A 137 -6.02 14.76 10.89
CA HIS A 137 -6.35 13.98 12.08
C HIS A 137 -6.81 12.58 11.68
N ILE A 138 -6.14 11.54 12.19
CA ILE A 138 -6.44 10.14 11.88
C ILE A 138 -7.00 9.47 13.14
N ILE A 139 -8.14 8.80 13.01
CA ILE A 139 -8.70 7.97 14.07
C ILE A 139 -8.15 6.54 13.90
N VAL A 140 -7.33 6.10 14.85
CA VAL A 140 -6.71 4.76 14.83
C VAL A 140 -7.19 3.96 16.04
N ARG A 141 -7.57 2.70 15.83
CA ARG A 141 -7.83 1.78 16.93
C ARG A 141 -6.51 1.31 17.51
N LYS A 142 -6.32 1.48 18.83
CA LYS A 142 -5.10 1.02 19.53
C LYS A 142 -4.88 -0.49 19.28
N ILE A 143 -3.71 -0.82 18.74
CA ILE A 143 -3.31 -2.22 18.50
C ILE A 143 -2.98 -2.86 19.85
N LYS A 144 -3.56 -4.03 20.13
CA LYS A 144 -3.25 -4.83 21.33
C LYS A 144 -1.99 -5.67 21.06
N SER A 145 -0.80 -5.06 21.11
CA SER A 145 0.48 -5.76 21.00
C SER A 145 1.60 -4.92 21.61
N GLU A 146 2.35 -5.50 22.55
CA GLU A 146 3.50 -4.85 23.22
C GLU A 146 4.63 -4.47 22.24
N VAL A 147 4.69 -5.09 21.06
CA VAL A 147 5.73 -4.85 20.05
C VAL A 147 5.48 -3.56 19.24
N PHE A 148 4.23 -3.08 19.20
CA PHE A 148 3.80 -1.97 18.35
C PHE A 148 3.24 -0.77 19.15
N GLU A 149 3.38 -0.77 20.48
CA GLU A 149 3.06 0.39 21.32
C GLU A 149 4.22 1.41 21.28
N HIS A 150 4.17 2.32 20.30
CA HIS A 150 4.92 3.57 20.29
C HIS A 150 3.99 4.73 19.93
#